data_AF-A0A812SQA6-F1
#
_entry.id   AF-A0A812SQA6-F1
#
_cell.length_a   1.000
_cell.length_b   1.000
_cell.length_c   1.000
_cell.angle_alpha   90.00
_cell.angle_beta   90.00
_cell.angle_gamma   90.00
#
_symmetry.space_group_name_H-M   'P 1'
#
loop_
_entity.id
_entity.type
_entity.pdbx_description
1 polymer ?
#
loop_
_entity_poly.entity_id
_entity_poly.type
_entity_poly.pdbx_seq_one_letter_code
_entity_poly.pdbx_strand_id
1 'polypeptide(L)' 'VSQYKTGKASLSAQGKRRYDKKQAGFGGQTKPVFHKKAKTTKKIVLKFECTKCK' A
#
# COMPACT_ATOMS: atom_id res chain seq x y z
N VAL A 1 -14.18 10.14 15.66
CA VAL A 1 -14.26 8.98 14.73
C VAL A 1 -13.88 9.46 13.34
N SER A 2 -12.97 8.80 12.63
CA SER A 2 -12.56 9.21 11.28
C SER A 2 -12.44 8.01 10.33
N GLN A 3 -12.59 8.25 9.03
CA GLN A 3 -12.40 7.21 8.02
C GLN A 3 -10.90 6.96 7.77
N TYR A 4 -10.48 5.70 7.78
CA TYR A 4 -9.13 5.32 7.39
C TYR A 4 -8.91 5.59 5.90
N LYS A 5 -7.83 6.32 5.60
CA LYS A 5 -7.24 6.45 4.26
C LYS A 5 -5.85 5.83 4.29
N THR A 6 -5.51 5.07 3.25
CA THR A 6 -4.17 4.50 3.09
C THR A 6 -3.15 5.63 2.92
N GLY A 7 -2.08 5.60 3.72
CA GLY A 7 -0.98 6.56 3.62
C GLY A 7 -0.06 6.29 2.42
N LYS A 8 0.87 7.22 2.18
CA LYS A 8 1.92 7.05 1.15
C LYS A 8 2.79 5.83 1.50
N ALA A 9 3.06 5.00 0.50
CA ALA A 9 3.97 3.86 0.67
C ALA A 9 5.41 4.34 0.93
N SER A 10 6.07 3.78 1.94
CA SER A 10 7.46 4.11 2.27
C SER A 10 8.44 3.46 1.30
N LEU A 11 9.47 4.23 0.87
CA LEU A 11 10.57 3.74 0.04
C LEU A 11 11.55 2.87 0.83
N SER A 12 11.70 3.13 2.13
CA SER A 12 12.62 2.40 2.99
C SER A 12 12.06 1.05 3.45
N ALA A 13 10.80 0.72 3.15
CA ALA A 13 10.21 -0.56 3.49
C ALA A 13 10.97 -1.72 2.82
N GLN A 14 11.21 -2.81 3.55
CA GLN A 14 11.99 -3.96 3.07
C GLN A 14 11.47 -4.50 1.72
N GLY A 15 10.15 -4.61 1.57
CA GLY A 15 9.52 -5.09 0.34
C GLY A 15 9.78 -4.19 -0.88
N LYS A 16 9.77 -2.86 -0.67
CA LYS A 16 10.06 -1.87 -1.71
C LYS A 16 11.54 -1.90 -2.09
N ARG A 17 12.45 -1.93 -1.11
CA ARG A 17 13.90 -2.09 -1.37
C ARG A 17 14.21 -3.33 -2.21
N ARG A 18 13.56 -4.47 -1.91
CA ARG A 18 13.71 -5.70 -2.70
C ARG A 18 13.14 -5.55 -4.11
N TYR A 19 11.97 -4.92 -4.24
CA TYR A 19 11.36 -4.67 -5.55
C TYR A 19 12.25 -3.81 -6.43
N ASP A 20 12.81 -2.72 -5.88
CA ASP A 20 13.65 -1.78 -6.64
C ASP A 20 14.96 -2.41 -7.08
N LYS A 21 15.60 -3.19 -6.20
CA LYS A 21 16.77 -4.00 -6.57
C LYS A 21 16.45 -5.00 -7.67
N LYS A 22 15.28 -5.65 -7.62
CA LYS A 22 14.86 -6.60 -8.66
C LYS A 22 14.60 -5.91 -9.99
N GLN A 23 14.06 -4.69 -9.95
CA GLN A 23 13.69 -3.92 -11.13
C GLN A 23 14.89 -3.27 -11.85
N ALA A 24 16.05 -3.16 -11.21
CA ALA A 24 17.23 -2.55 -11.80
C ALA A 24 17.76 -3.34 -13.01
N GLY A 25 18.32 -2.63 -13.99
CA GLY A 25 18.84 -3.21 -15.24
C GLY A 25 17.83 -3.17 -16.39
N PHE A 26 18.05 -4.01 -17.41
CA PHE A 26 17.29 -3.98 -18.68
C PHE A 26 16.17 -5.02 -18.76
N GLY A 27 15.90 -5.76 -17.67
CA GLY A 27 14.95 -6.88 -17.64
C GLY A 27 13.47 -6.51 -17.65
N GLY A 28 13.13 -5.24 -17.88
CA GLY A 28 11.75 -4.77 -17.89
C GLY A 28 11.04 -4.98 -16.54
N GLN A 29 9.75 -5.33 -16.60
CA GLN A 29 8.91 -5.49 -15.41
C GLN A 29 9.11 -6.86 -14.74
N THR A 30 9.62 -6.86 -13.50
CA THR A 30 10.07 -8.10 -12.85
C THR A 30 9.06 -8.81 -11.94
N LYS A 31 7.88 -8.21 -11.73
CA LYS A 31 6.79 -8.78 -10.93
C LYS A 31 5.42 -8.49 -11.58
N PRO A 32 4.41 -9.36 -11.39
CA PRO A 32 3.11 -9.17 -12.01
C PRO A 32 2.43 -7.89 -11.50
N VAL A 33 1.87 -7.13 -12.43
CA VAL A 33 0.97 -6.01 -12.14
C VAL A 33 -0.46 -6.55 -12.21
N PHE A 34 -1.25 -6.27 -11.18
CA PHE A 34 -2.64 -6.70 -11.16
C PHE A 34 -3.52 -5.71 -11.95
N HIS A 35 -4.05 -6.15 -13.09
CA HIS A 35 -4.84 -5.30 -13.99
C HIS A 35 -6.37 -5.51 -13.85
N LYS A 36 -6.82 -6.74 -13.61
CA LYS A 36 -8.24 -7.11 -13.72
C LYS A 36 -8.96 -7.05 -12.37
N LYS A 37 -9.21 -5.83 -11.86
CA LYS A 37 -9.94 -5.63 -10.59
C LYS A 37 -11.44 -5.87 -10.74
N ALA A 38 -11.96 -6.92 -10.11
CA ALA A 38 -13.39 -7.26 -10.15
C ALA A 38 -14.23 -6.53 -9.09
N LYS A 39 -13.68 -6.28 -7.89
CA LYS A 39 -14.44 -5.64 -6.81
C LYS A 39 -14.63 -4.15 -7.06
N THR A 40 -15.88 -3.71 -7.10
CA THR A 40 -16.28 -2.30 -7.26
C THR A 40 -16.12 -1.52 -5.96
N THR A 41 -16.43 -2.12 -4.81
CA THR A 41 -16.34 -1.48 -3.49
C THR A 41 -15.14 -1.96 -2.67
N LYS A 42 -14.81 -1.20 -1.61
CA LYS A 42 -13.80 -1.54 -0.60
C LYS A 42 -14.44 -1.40 0.78
N LYS A 43 -13.95 -2.14 1.77
CA LYS A 43 -14.42 -2.02 3.16
C LYS A 43 -14.01 -0.66 3.74
N ILE A 44 -14.94 0.02 4.40
CA ILE A 44 -14.68 1.25 5.14
C ILE A 44 -14.16 0.86 6.52
N VAL A 45 -12.91 1.18 6.80
CA VAL A 45 -12.33 1.01 8.13
C VAL A 45 -12.38 2.35 8.85
N LEU A 46 -12.84 2.35 10.11
CA LEU A 46 -12.90 3.54 10.94
C LEU A 46 -11.72 3.55 11.92
N LYS A 47 -11.18 4.73 12.17
CA LYS A 47 -10.21 5.00 13.24
C LYS A 47 -10.96 5.61 14.41
N PHE A 48 -10.82 4.98 15.57
CA PHE A 48 -11.32 5.50 16.84
C PHE A 48 -10.18 6.11 17.65
N GLU A 49 -10.48 7.25 18.26
CA GLU A 49 -9.56 8.02 19.08
C GLU A 49 -10.21 8.23 20.44
N CYS A 50 -9.44 7.94 21.50
CA CYS A 50 -9.83 8.10 22.89
C CYS A 50 -9.75 9.58 23.23
N THR A 51 -10.83 10.20 23.69
CA THR A 51 -10.82 11.63 24.04
C THR A 51 -10.00 11.98 25.28
N LYS A 52 -9.61 10.98 26.09
CA LYS A 52 -8.92 11.18 27.37
C LYS A 52 -7.42 10.90 27.34
N CYS A 53 -6.97 10.07 26.41
CA CYS A 53 -5.71 9.34 26.51
C CYS A 53 -4.90 9.31 25.21
N LYS A 54 -5.45 9.91 24.15
CA LYS A 54 -4.77 10.22 22.90
C LYS A 54 -4.74 11.73 22.73
#